data_AF-A0A1A2J0A3-F1
#
_entry.id   AF-A0A1A2J0A3-F1
#
_cell.length_a   1.000
_cell.length_b   1.000
_cell.length_c   1.000
_cell.angle_alpha   90.00
_cell.angle_beta   90.00
_cell.angle_gamma   90.00
#
_symmetry.space_group_name_H-M   'P 1'
#
loop_
_entity.id
_entity.type
_entity.pdbx_description
1 polymer ?
#
loop_
_entity_poly.entity_id
_entity_poly.type
_entity_poly.pdbx_seq_one_letter_code
_entity_poly.pdbx_strand_id
1 'polypeptide(L)'
;MADLGDDVEVTRGDRFIRTAVEILGETGRTDFTVQEVVARSKTSLRAFYQHFSSKDELLLALFDRTIAHSVQAWRAETEGLDSTAALKLVIDRISQQPESSTQDSLNRALTLYNQHLAETRPRDYARVLSPLHRLIRDIVGQGITEGVFNPGLDVAAAAAIVMQTVMGAQRLHWLGAELNGAPVDVGHLYEFCSRALGIRDSDEESSPPSLSELFAQIGMRPGTREGEFAMTMPVSPAVVNTSGALQGGLIATLVDVAAGQFGLDYLAPGTTMTTADLFVRYLRPIRQGSAFAVPRMLRSGRRAMVMQVDIYGGDDELLATATVNFAVINGKTPELPNWPGA
;
A
#
# COMPACT_ATOMS: atom_id res chain seq x y z
N MET A 1 22.37 -16.35 8.66
CA MET A 1 23.81 -16.04 8.59
C MET A 1 24.46 -16.87 7.48
N ALA A 2 25.32 -16.28 6.67
CA ALA A 2 26.18 -17.00 5.73
C ALA A 2 27.25 -17.77 6.53
N ASP A 3 27.00 -19.05 6.79
CA ASP A 3 28.07 -19.99 7.11
C ASP A 3 29.00 -20.02 5.88
N LEU A 4 30.18 -19.39 5.99
CA LEU A 4 31.21 -19.49 4.96
C LEU A 4 31.79 -20.90 5.08
N GLY A 5 31.06 -21.87 4.52
CA GLY A 5 31.29 -23.30 4.65
C GLY A 5 32.76 -23.70 4.57
N ASP A 6 33.15 -24.58 5.50
CA ASP A 6 34.52 -24.94 5.87
C ASP A 6 35.24 -25.87 4.86
N ASP A 7 34.81 -25.92 3.59
CA ASP A 7 35.16 -27.05 2.69
C ASP A 7 35.59 -26.65 1.26
N VAL A 8 36.29 -25.52 1.12
CA VAL A 8 37.00 -25.17 -0.14
C VAL A 8 38.48 -24.99 0.15
N GLU A 9 39.33 -25.56 -0.70
CA GLU A 9 40.79 -25.40 -0.68
C GLU A 9 41.16 -23.92 -0.48
N VAL A 10 41.52 -23.57 0.77
CA VAL A 10 41.65 -22.18 1.21
C VAL A 10 42.81 -21.54 0.48
N THR A 11 42.50 -20.73 -0.54
CA THR A 11 43.52 -19.97 -1.24
C THR A 11 44.21 -19.03 -0.26
N ARG A 12 45.45 -18.60 -0.56
CA ARG A 12 46.14 -17.60 0.28
C ARG A 12 45.34 -16.29 0.39
N GLY A 13 44.53 -15.95 -0.61
CA GLY A 13 43.58 -14.84 -0.58
C GLY A 13 42.46 -15.02 0.45
N ASP A 14 41.88 -16.23 0.53
CA ASP A 14 40.82 -16.56 1.49
C ASP A 14 41.26 -16.40 2.94
N ARG A 15 42.54 -16.69 3.21
CA ARG A 15 43.11 -16.47 4.56
C ARG A 15 43.07 -15.00 4.96
N PHE A 16 43.38 -14.08 4.05
CA PHE A 16 43.32 -12.65 4.33
C PHE A 16 41.88 -12.17 4.54
N ILE A 17 40.93 -12.67 3.75
CA ILE A 17 39.50 -12.36 3.92
C ILE A 17 39.02 -12.85 5.29
N ARG A 18 39.35 -14.09 5.69
CA ARG A 18 38.99 -14.63 7.01
C ARG A 18 39.59 -13.80 8.15
N THR A 19 40.86 -13.42 8.06
CA THR A 19 41.48 -12.54 9.05
C THR A 19 40.81 -11.16 9.09
N ALA A 20 40.38 -10.61 7.96
CA ALA A 20 39.60 -9.38 7.95
C ALA A 20 38.26 -9.56 8.65
N VAL A 21 37.54 -10.67 8.43
CA VAL A 21 36.29 -10.99 9.15
C VAL A 21 36.51 -11.07 10.66
N GLU A 22 37.59 -11.72 11.11
CA GLU A 22 37.96 -11.80 12.53
C GLU A 22 38.19 -10.41 13.12
N ILE A 23 38.99 -9.56 12.46
CA ILE A 23 39.24 -8.19 12.91
C ILE A 23 37.94 -7.38 12.97
N LEU A 24 37.12 -7.43 11.92
CA LEU A 24 35.86 -6.69 11.87
C LEU A 24 34.86 -7.17 12.93
N GLY A 25 34.81 -8.47 13.20
CA GLY A 25 33.97 -9.06 14.24
C GLY A 25 34.40 -8.68 15.66
N GLU A 26 35.68 -8.38 15.88
CA GLU A 26 36.19 -7.90 17.17
C GLU A 26 35.99 -6.37 17.36
N THR A 27 36.20 -5.58 16.31
CA THR A 27 36.28 -4.11 16.44
C THR A 27 35.00 -3.39 16.01
N GLY A 28 34.20 -4.00 15.13
CA GLY A 28 33.05 -3.37 14.48
C GLY A 28 33.42 -2.17 13.59
N ARG A 29 34.69 -2.04 13.20
CA ARG A 29 35.23 -0.88 12.48
C ARG A 29 36.18 -1.30 11.36
N THR A 30 36.23 -0.49 10.30
CA THR A 30 37.07 -0.70 9.12
C THR A 30 38.44 0.03 9.21
N ASP A 31 38.82 0.51 10.39
CA ASP A 31 40.02 1.33 10.64
C ASP A 31 41.32 0.52 10.82
N PHE A 32 41.28 -0.81 10.65
CA PHE A 32 42.48 -1.66 10.68
C PHE A 32 43.47 -1.35 9.55
N THR A 33 44.71 -1.80 9.71
CA THR A 33 45.81 -1.61 8.75
C THR A 33 46.14 -2.89 7.97
N VAL A 34 46.72 -2.75 6.78
CA VAL A 34 47.24 -3.91 6.02
C VAL A 34 48.29 -4.68 6.82
N GLN A 35 49.12 -3.99 7.59
CA GLN A 35 50.13 -4.61 8.45
C GLN A 35 49.51 -5.49 9.53
N GLU A 36 48.41 -5.06 10.13
CA GLU A 36 47.67 -5.83 11.13
C GLU A 36 47.09 -7.13 10.53
N VAL A 37 46.47 -7.05 9.35
CA VAL A 37 45.94 -8.23 8.62
C VAL A 37 47.05 -9.23 8.31
N VAL A 38 48.20 -8.74 7.83
CA VAL A 38 49.36 -9.58 7.51
C VAL A 38 49.92 -10.25 8.76
N ALA A 39 50.07 -9.50 9.86
CA ALA A 39 50.57 -10.02 11.13
C ALA A 39 49.65 -11.11 11.70
N ARG A 40 48.33 -10.88 11.73
CA ARG A 40 47.36 -11.86 12.24
C ARG A 40 47.20 -13.08 11.35
N SER A 41 47.21 -12.91 10.03
CA SER A 41 47.13 -14.03 9.07
C SER A 41 48.40 -14.91 9.05
N LYS A 42 49.47 -14.50 9.75
CA LYS A 42 50.79 -15.15 9.77
C LYS A 42 51.37 -15.31 8.36
N THR A 43 51.24 -14.27 7.55
CA THR A 43 51.76 -14.23 6.17
C THR A 43 52.69 -13.02 5.97
N SER A 44 53.13 -12.76 4.75
CA SER A 44 54.01 -11.63 4.43
C SER A 44 53.26 -10.51 3.71
N LEU A 45 53.77 -9.27 3.83
CA LEU A 45 53.23 -8.12 3.13
C LEU A 45 53.28 -8.29 1.61
N ARG A 46 54.33 -8.95 1.11
CA ARG A 46 54.45 -9.30 -0.31
C ARG A 46 53.33 -10.27 -0.75
N ALA A 47 52.99 -11.25 0.08
CA ALA A 47 51.90 -12.18 -0.21
C ALA A 47 50.54 -11.47 -0.23
N PHE A 48 50.32 -10.48 0.65
CA PHE A 48 49.11 -9.66 0.62
C PHE A 48 48.95 -8.94 -0.72
N TYR A 49 49.99 -8.18 -1.13
CA TYR A 49 49.94 -7.40 -2.38
C TYR A 49 49.94 -8.24 -3.65
N GLN A 50 50.17 -9.56 -3.58
CA GLN A 50 49.93 -10.49 -4.69
C GLN A 50 48.44 -10.79 -4.91
N HIS A 51 47.61 -10.62 -3.88
CA HIS A 51 46.17 -10.90 -3.92
C HIS A 51 45.32 -9.63 -3.90
N PHE A 52 45.72 -8.61 -3.14
CA PHE A 52 44.98 -7.36 -2.97
C PHE A 52 45.94 -6.17 -3.05
N SER A 53 45.68 -5.24 -3.96
CA SER A 53 46.46 -4.00 -4.12
C SER A 53 46.31 -3.04 -2.94
N SER A 54 45.24 -3.17 -2.14
CA SER A 54 44.94 -2.28 -1.02
C SER A 54 44.01 -2.91 0.01
N LYS A 55 43.88 -2.26 1.19
CA LYS A 55 42.83 -2.59 2.18
C LYS A 55 41.43 -2.51 1.57
N ASP A 56 41.17 -1.49 0.75
CA ASP A 56 39.86 -1.29 0.15
C ASP A 56 39.51 -2.40 -0.85
N GLU A 57 40.50 -2.95 -1.56
CA GLU A 57 40.26 -4.09 -2.44
C GLU A 57 39.96 -5.38 -1.65
N LEU A 58 40.63 -5.58 -0.51
CA LEU A 58 40.31 -6.66 0.42
C LEU A 58 38.88 -6.53 0.97
N LEU A 59 38.49 -5.34 1.43
CA LEU A 59 37.15 -5.06 1.93
C LEU A 59 36.09 -5.20 0.84
N LEU A 60 36.39 -4.77 -0.39
CA LEU A 60 35.50 -4.95 -1.54
C LEU A 60 35.28 -6.42 -1.83
N ALA A 61 36.36 -7.23 -1.87
CA ALA A 61 36.26 -8.66 -2.10
C ALA A 61 35.50 -9.38 -0.98
N LEU A 62 35.72 -9.00 0.28
CA LEU A 62 34.95 -9.49 1.42
C LEU A 62 33.46 -9.17 1.25
N PHE A 63 33.12 -7.91 0.99
CA PHE A 63 31.73 -7.48 0.86
C PHE A 63 31.03 -8.14 -0.33
N ASP A 64 31.70 -8.22 -1.48
CA ASP A 64 31.20 -8.91 -2.69
C ASP A 64 30.88 -10.38 -2.41
N ARG A 65 31.78 -11.10 -1.74
CA ARG A 65 31.58 -12.50 -1.35
C ARG A 65 30.42 -12.66 -0.37
N THR A 66 30.32 -11.79 0.63
CA THR A 66 29.26 -11.84 1.65
C THR A 66 27.87 -11.61 1.04
N ILE A 67 27.74 -10.62 0.14
CA ILE A 67 26.48 -10.35 -0.56
C ILE A 67 26.13 -11.49 -1.50
N ALA A 68 27.10 -11.97 -2.31
CA ALA A 68 26.88 -13.06 -3.24
C ALA A 68 26.40 -14.34 -2.53
N HIS A 69 27.07 -14.71 -1.43
CA HIS A 69 26.71 -15.89 -0.65
C HIS A 69 25.32 -15.77 -0.01
N SER A 70 25.02 -14.61 0.60
CA SER A 70 23.70 -14.37 1.22
C SER A 70 22.57 -14.44 0.19
N VAL A 71 22.74 -13.79 -0.96
CA VAL A 71 21.74 -13.80 -2.05
C VAL A 71 21.56 -15.20 -2.63
N GLN A 72 22.62 -16.00 -2.73
CA GLN A 72 22.52 -17.38 -3.20
C GLN A 72 21.69 -18.23 -2.23
N ALA A 73 21.92 -18.11 -0.93
CA ALA A 73 21.12 -18.79 0.08
C ALA A 73 19.63 -18.37 0.02
N TRP A 74 19.36 -17.06 -0.03
CA TRP A 74 17.99 -16.57 -0.10
C TRP A 74 17.28 -16.99 -1.38
N ARG A 75 17.97 -17.07 -2.52
CA ARG A 75 17.39 -17.60 -3.77
C ARG A 75 16.91 -19.03 -3.60
N ALA A 76 17.71 -19.88 -2.97
CA ALA A 76 17.31 -21.27 -2.68
C ALA A 76 16.12 -21.33 -1.72
N GLU A 77 16.07 -20.47 -0.70
CA GLU A 77 14.95 -20.41 0.24
C GLU A 77 13.65 -19.87 -0.37
N THR A 78 13.75 -19.00 -1.39
CA THR A 78 12.58 -18.48 -2.12
C THR A 78 12.07 -19.43 -3.20
N GLU A 79 12.78 -20.51 -3.49
CA GLU A 79 12.40 -21.44 -4.55
C GLU A 79 11.06 -22.11 -4.25
N GLY A 80 10.10 -21.99 -5.18
CA GLY A 80 8.77 -22.56 -5.03
C GLY A 80 7.79 -21.75 -4.17
N LEU A 81 8.21 -20.61 -3.62
CA LEU A 81 7.29 -19.67 -2.94
C LEU A 81 6.54 -18.79 -3.95
N ASP A 82 5.34 -18.36 -3.58
CA ASP A 82 4.68 -17.24 -4.26
C ASP A 82 5.43 -15.92 -4.02
N SER A 83 5.17 -14.93 -4.87
CA SER A 83 5.88 -13.65 -4.84
C SER A 83 5.74 -12.89 -3.52
N THR A 84 4.58 -12.99 -2.86
CA THR A 84 4.27 -12.32 -1.59
C THR A 84 5.07 -12.93 -0.44
N ALA A 85 5.08 -14.26 -0.35
CA ALA A 85 5.86 -15.02 0.62
C ALA A 85 7.37 -14.84 0.38
N ALA A 86 7.81 -14.88 -0.88
CA ALA A 86 9.20 -14.65 -1.25
C ALA A 86 9.67 -13.24 -0.86
N LEU A 87 8.85 -12.20 -1.10
CA LEU A 87 9.14 -10.83 -0.67
C LEU A 87 9.28 -10.75 0.86
N LYS A 88 8.33 -11.33 1.60
CA LYS A 88 8.36 -11.36 3.07
C LYS A 88 9.63 -12.03 3.59
N LEU A 89 10.01 -13.18 3.01
CA LEU A 89 11.21 -13.91 3.39
C LEU A 89 12.48 -13.09 3.16
N VAL A 90 12.60 -12.43 2.00
CA VAL A 90 13.78 -11.60 1.71
C VAL A 90 13.87 -10.40 2.66
N ILE A 91 12.75 -9.73 2.96
CA ILE A 91 12.73 -8.63 3.93
C ILE A 91 13.15 -9.11 5.32
N ASP A 92 12.64 -10.25 5.76
CA ASP A 92 13.01 -10.89 7.03
C ASP A 92 14.51 -11.21 7.08
N ARG A 93 15.05 -11.83 6.03
CA ARG A 93 16.47 -12.19 5.94
C ARG A 93 17.41 -10.99 5.94
N ILE A 94 17.05 -9.90 5.27
CA ILE A 94 17.86 -8.66 5.30
C ILE A 94 17.79 -8.01 6.68
N SER A 95 16.68 -8.19 7.40
CA SER A 95 16.43 -7.55 8.70
C SER A 95 16.73 -8.43 9.91
N GLN A 96 17.34 -9.60 9.67
CA GLN A 96 17.61 -10.58 10.72
C GLN A 96 18.54 -10.00 11.78
N GLN A 97 18.13 -10.11 13.05
CA GLN A 97 18.94 -9.70 14.19
C GLN A 97 20.20 -10.57 14.32
N PRO A 98 21.30 -10.03 14.85
CA PRO A 98 22.54 -10.79 14.99
C PRO A 98 22.38 -11.79 16.15
N GLU A 99 22.90 -13.00 15.98
CA GLU A 99 22.85 -14.06 17.00
C GLU A 99 24.00 -13.94 18.02
N SER A 100 24.98 -13.06 17.75
CA SER A 100 26.13 -12.80 18.61
C SER A 100 26.64 -11.36 18.48
N SER A 101 27.38 -10.89 19.50
CA SER A 101 28.05 -9.57 19.48
C SER A 101 29.12 -9.45 18.38
N THR A 102 29.76 -10.57 18.02
CA THR A 102 30.72 -10.62 16.90
C THR A 102 30.02 -10.38 15.57
N GLN A 103 28.85 -11.01 15.37
CA GLN A 103 28.04 -10.81 14.17
C GLN A 103 27.49 -9.39 14.09
N ASP A 104 27.04 -8.83 15.22
CA ASP A 104 26.61 -7.43 15.34
C ASP A 104 27.73 -6.47 14.88
N SER A 105 28.94 -6.65 15.42
CA SER A 105 30.12 -5.86 15.06
C SER A 105 30.44 -5.96 13.56
N LEU A 106 30.42 -7.17 13.00
CA LEU A 106 30.66 -7.39 11.57
C LEU A 106 29.60 -6.69 10.71
N ASN A 107 28.31 -6.83 11.04
CA ASN A 107 27.21 -6.20 10.31
C ASN A 107 27.34 -4.67 10.30
N ARG A 108 27.71 -4.08 11.44
CA ARG A 108 28.00 -2.65 11.55
C ARG A 108 29.17 -2.23 10.66
N ALA A 109 30.28 -2.98 10.66
CA ALA A 109 31.43 -2.68 9.82
C ALA A 109 31.11 -2.75 8.32
N LEU A 110 30.36 -3.78 7.88
CA LEU A 110 29.94 -3.92 6.48
C LEU A 110 28.94 -2.81 6.07
N THR A 111 28.06 -2.39 6.98
CA THR A 111 27.15 -1.25 6.77
C THR A 111 27.91 0.06 6.55
N LEU A 112 28.91 0.34 7.39
CA LEU A 112 29.77 1.51 7.24
C LEU A 112 30.56 1.47 5.92
N TYR A 113 31.09 0.29 5.57
CA TYR A 113 31.80 0.11 4.30
C TYR A 113 30.87 0.27 3.09
N ASN A 114 29.62 -0.18 3.18
CA ASN A 114 28.63 0.03 2.13
C ASN A 114 28.34 1.52 1.87
N GLN A 115 28.22 2.33 2.93
CA GLN A 115 28.09 3.79 2.79
C GLN A 115 29.32 4.41 2.13
N HIS A 116 30.51 4.00 2.56
CA HIS A 116 31.76 4.47 1.98
C HIS A 116 31.86 4.13 0.49
N LEU A 117 31.49 2.90 0.09
CA LEU A 117 31.44 2.49 -1.31
C LEU A 117 30.47 3.36 -2.13
N ALA A 118 29.29 3.68 -1.60
CA ALA A 118 28.33 4.54 -2.29
C ALA A 118 28.89 5.94 -2.57
N GLU A 119 29.68 6.48 -1.62
CA GLU A 119 30.29 7.80 -1.72
C GLU A 119 31.51 7.83 -2.64
N THR A 120 32.43 6.87 -2.50
CA THR A 120 33.75 6.94 -3.15
C THR A 120 33.87 6.09 -4.41
N ARG A 121 33.05 5.04 -4.54
CA ARG A 121 33.12 4.03 -5.62
C ARG A 121 31.73 3.57 -6.08
N PRO A 122 30.89 4.46 -6.63
CA PRO A 122 29.48 4.16 -6.94
C PRO A 122 29.29 3.03 -7.95
N ARG A 123 30.25 2.80 -8.86
CA ARG A 123 30.22 1.67 -9.81
C ARG A 123 30.42 0.33 -9.11
N ASP A 124 31.34 0.26 -8.14
CA ASP A 124 31.56 -0.94 -7.35
C ASP A 124 30.39 -1.20 -6.41
N TYR A 125 29.83 -0.15 -5.80
CA TYR A 125 28.59 -0.23 -5.03
C TYR A 125 27.46 -0.89 -5.83
N ALA A 126 27.19 -0.37 -7.04
CA ALA A 126 26.14 -0.92 -7.90
C ALA A 126 26.43 -2.37 -8.33
N ARG A 127 27.70 -2.69 -8.63
CA ARG A 127 28.12 -4.04 -9.02
C ARG A 127 27.87 -5.05 -7.89
N VAL A 128 28.30 -4.73 -6.67
CA VAL A 128 28.20 -5.63 -5.51
C VAL A 128 26.75 -5.87 -5.11
N LEU A 129 25.87 -4.85 -5.17
CA LEU A 129 24.46 -5.01 -4.81
C LEU A 129 23.58 -5.54 -5.96
N SER A 130 24.13 -5.65 -7.18
CA SER A 130 23.41 -6.18 -8.34
C SER A 130 22.73 -7.54 -8.11
N PRO A 131 23.36 -8.54 -7.45
CA PRO A 131 22.70 -9.82 -7.18
C PRO A 131 21.43 -9.69 -6.34
N LEU A 132 21.45 -8.84 -5.31
CA LEU A 132 20.31 -8.59 -4.44
C LEU A 132 19.20 -7.83 -5.18
N HIS A 133 19.56 -6.77 -5.92
CA HIS A 133 18.60 -6.05 -6.76
C HIS A 133 17.92 -6.97 -7.77
N ARG A 134 18.70 -7.87 -8.40
CA ARG A 134 18.16 -8.89 -9.32
C ARG A 134 17.18 -9.83 -8.62
N LEU A 135 17.47 -10.30 -7.40
CA LEU A 135 16.55 -11.17 -6.65
C LEU A 135 15.21 -10.47 -6.41
N ILE A 136 15.23 -9.24 -5.91
CA ILE A 136 14.00 -8.48 -5.64
C ILE A 136 13.26 -8.18 -6.95
N ARG A 137 13.98 -7.85 -8.03
CA ARG A 137 13.38 -7.64 -9.36
C ARG A 137 12.69 -8.89 -9.88
N ASP A 138 13.30 -10.06 -9.73
CA ASP A 138 12.73 -11.32 -10.16
C ASP A 138 11.43 -11.62 -9.37
N ILE A 139 11.41 -11.36 -8.05
CA ILE A 139 10.22 -11.47 -7.19
C ILE A 139 9.10 -10.51 -7.64
N VAL A 140 9.42 -9.24 -7.89
CA VAL A 140 8.43 -8.24 -8.36
C VAL A 140 7.86 -8.64 -9.72
N GLY A 141 8.70 -9.11 -10.64
CA GLY A 141 8.26 -9.61 -11.95
C GLY A 141 7.35 -10.84 -11.84
N GLN A 142 7.67 -11.76 -10.93
CA GLN A 142 6.83 -12.91 -10.60
C GLN A 142 5.47 -12.46 -10.06
N GLY A 143 5.42 -11.52 -9.11
CA GLY A 143 4.15 -11.05 -8.53
C GLY A 143 3.23 -10.33 -9.50
N ILE A 144 3.79 -9.62 -10.48
CA ILE A 144 3.00 -9.06 -11.60
C ILE A 144 2.44 -10.19 -12.48
N THR A 145 3.24 -11.22 -12.75
CA THR A 145 2.84 -12.39 -13.55
C THR A 145 1.75 -13.21 -12.85
N GLU A 146 1.83 -13.35 -11.53
CA GLU A 146 0.82 -13.97 -10.67
C GLU A 146 -0.47 -13.13 -10.56
N GLY A 147 -0.43 -11.84 -10.94
CA GLY A 147 -1.56 -10.93 -10.87
C GLY A 147 -1.83 -10.36 -9.48
N VAL A 148 -0.92 -10.59 -8.52
CA VAL A 148 -1.04 -10.15 -7.13
C VAL A 148 -0.48 -8.74 -6.94
N PHE A 149 0.56 -8.36 -7.71
CA PHE A 149 1.18 -7.04 -7.65
C PHE A 149 0.61 -6.14 -8.76
N ASN A 150 0.73 -4.82 -8.60
CA ASN A 150 0.22 -3.87 -9.58
C ASN A 150 0.93 -4.02 -10.95
N PRO A 151 0.21 -4.30 -12.05
CA PRO A 151 0.81 -4.50 -13.37
C PRO A 151 1.40 -3.23 -14.00
N GLY A 152 1.10 -2.05 -13.46
CA GLY A 152 1.63 -0.77 -13.93
C GLY A 152 3.02 -0.40 -13.38
N LEU A 153 3.64 -1.26 -12.57
CA LEU A 153 4.95 -0.98 -11.96
C LEU A 153 6.09 -1.05 -12.98
N ASP A 154 7.02 -0.09 -12.90
CA ASP A 154 8.37 -0.29 -13.43
C ASP A 154 9.11 -1.25 -12.49
N VAL A 155 9.30 -2.49 -12.93
CA VAL A 155 9.90 -3.58 -12.15
C VAL A 155 11.29 -3.22 -11.62
N ALA A 156 12.12 -2.56 -12.45
CA ALA A 156 13.49 -2.24 -12.07
C ALA A 156 13.53 -1.12 -11.02
N ALA A 157 12.72 -0.09 -11.19
CA ALA A 157 12.59 1.01 -10.25
C ALA A 157 11.95 0.56 -8.93
N ALA A 158 10.87 -0.22 -8.99
CA ALA A 158 10.20 -0.78 -7.82
C ALA A 158 11.16 -1.64 -6.99
N ALA A 159 11.92 -2.52 -7.63
CA ALA A 159 12.92 -3.35 -6.94
C ALA A 159 14.03 -2.52 -6.29
N ALA A 160 14.48 -1.45 -6.94
CA ALA A 160 15.47 -0.53 -6.35
C ALA A 160 14.90 0.19 -5.12
N ILE A 161 13.66 0.68 -5.19
CA ILE A 161 12.99 1.34 -4.07
C ILE A 161 12.81 0.38 -2.89
N VAL A 162 12.30 -0.83 -3.13
CA VAL A 162 12.14 -1.87 -2.10
C VAL A 162 13.49 -2.17 -1.43
N MET A 163 14.54 -2.41 -2.22
CA MET A 163 15.88 -2.68 -1.70
C MET A 163 16.39 -1.52 -0.81
N GLN A 164 16.25 -0.28 -1.28
CA GLN A 164 16.74 0.89 -0.57
C GLN A 164 15.93 1.20 0.70
N THR A 165 14.62 0.94 0.70
CA THR A 165 13.77 1.08 1.89
C THR A 165 14.24 0.12 2.99
N VAL A 166 14.43 -1.16 2.66
CA VAL A 166 14.87 -2.18 3.62
C VAL A 166 16.30 -1.91 4.11
N MET A 167 17.24 -1.67 3.21
CA MET A 167 18.64 -1.36 3.58
C MET A 167 18.75 -0.04 4.35
N GLY A 168 17.94 0.95 4.02
CA GLY A 168 17.89 2.23 4.70
C GLY A 168 17.46 2.10 6.16
N ALA A 169 16.45 1.27 6.44
CA ALA A 169 16.03 0.96 7.80
C ALA A 169 17.12 0.21 8.59
N GLN A 170 17.76 -0.79 7.97
CA GLN A 170 18.86 -1.51 8.59
C GLN A 170 20.02 -0.58 8.95
N ARG A 171 20.37 0.35 8.07
CA ARG A 171 21.40 1.35 8.35
C ARG A 171 21.07 2.22 9.56
N LEU A 172 19.81 2.64 9.73
CA LEU A 172 19.41 3.41 10.92
C LEU A 172 19.59 2.58 12.19
N HIS A 173 19.17 1.30 12.15
CA HIS A 173 19.30 0.36 13.27
C HIS A 173 20.76 0.12 13.66
N TRP A 174 21.63 -0.31 12.72
CA TRP A 174 23.03 -0.65 13.02
C TRP A 174 23.90 0.55 13.43
N LEU A 175 23.48 1.76 13.05
CA LEU A 175 24.18 2.99 13.45
C LEU A 175 23.62 3.59 14.75
N GLY A 176 22.51 3.06 15.30
CA GLY A 176 21.82 3.64 16.46
C GLY A 176 21.28 5.04 16.19
N ALA A 177 20.75 5.23 14.98
CA ALA A 177 20.27 6.52 14.46
C ALA A 177 18.75 6.49 14.26
N GLU A 178 18.01 5.86 15.17
CA GLU A 178 16.55 5.76 15.10
C GLU A 178 15.91 7.14 15.14
N LEU A 179 15.20 7.50 14.06
CA LEU A 179 14.61 8.84 13.92
C LEU A 179 13.40 9.06 14.85
N ASN A 180 12.68 7.99 15.19
CA ASN A 180 11.46 8.03 16.00
C ASN A 180 11.65 7.44 17.40
N GLY A 181 12.90 7.19 17.82
CA GLY A 181 13.21 6.56 19.11
C GLY A 181 12.89 5.07 19.21
N ALA A 182 12.42 4.44 18.13
CA ALA A 182 12.21 3.00 18.01
C ALA A 182 12.71 2.49 16.64
N PRO A 183 13.26 1.26 16.57
CA PRO A 183 13.74 0.68 15.33
C PRO A 183 12.57 0.32 14.40
N VAL A 184 12.79 0.49 13.10
CA VAL A 184 11.84 0.04 12.07
C VAL A 184 11.98 -1.48 11.94
N ASP A 185 10.92 -2.22 12.32
CA ASP A 185 10.92 -3.69 12.26
C ASP A 185 10.48 -4.25 10.89
N VAL A 186 10.60 -5.57 10.74
CA VAL A 186 10.21 -6.34 9.56
C VAL A 186 8.74 -6.15 9.19
N GLY A 187 7.85 -6.02 10.18
CA GLY A 187 6.42 -5.82 9.97
C GLY A 187 6.13 -4.50 9.27
N HIS A 188 6.73 -3.41 9.76
CA HIS A 188 6.62 -2.09 9.12
C HIS A 188 7.17 -2.09 7.69
N LEU A 189 8.33 -2.71 7.47
CA LEU A 189 8.97 -2.79 6.15
C LEU A 189 8.11 -3.58 5.15
N TYR A 190 7.63 -4.74 5.57
CA TYR A 190 6.80 -5.60 4.72
C TYR A 190 5.48 -4.92 4.38
N GLU A 191 4.80 -4.33 5.37
CA GLU A 191 3.54 -3.63 5.17
C GLU A 191 3.72 -2.47 4.15
N PHE A 192 4.70 -1.59 4.38
CA PHE A 192 4.97 -0.46 3.48
C PHE A 192 5.29 -0.93 2.05
N CYS A 193 6.15 -1.95 1.91
CA CYS A 193 6.49 -2.49 0.59
C CYS A 193 5.28 -3.14 -0.09
N SER A 194 4.43 -3.84 0.67
CA SER A 194 3.23 -4.50 0.15
C SER A 194 2.24 -3.46 -0.41
N ARG A 195 1.97 -2.38 0.35
CA ARG A 195 1.13 -1.28 -0.14
C ARG A 195 1.74 -0.58 -1.34
N ALA A 196 3.05 -0.32 -1.34
CA ALA A 196 3.75 0.33 -2.45
C ALA A 196 3.74 -0.51 -3.75
N LEU A 197 3.81 -1.83 -3.63
CA LEU A 197 3.72 -2.77 -4.75
C LEU A 197 2.27 -3.03 -5.19
N GLY A 198 1.29 -2.50 -4.45
CA GLY A 198 -0.13 -2.73 -4.70
C GLY A 198 -0.49 -4.20 -4.57
N ILE A 199 0.11 -4.90 -3.59
CA ILE A 199 -0.29 -6.26 -3.23
C ILE A 199 -1.76 -6.21 -2.89
N ARG A 200 -2.57 -6.90 -3.68
CA ARG A 200 -4.00 -7.04 -3.44
C ARG A 200 -4.16 -8.13 -2.41
N ASP A 201 -4.56 -7.77 -1.18
CA ASP A 201 -4.91 -8.77 -0.19
C ASP A 201 -6.04 -9.63 -0.77
N SER A 202 -5.80 -10.94 -0.88
CA SER A 202 -6.79 -11.90 -1.37
C SER A 202 -8.01 -12.01 -0.46
N ASP A 203 -7.94 -11.45 0.75
CA ASP A 203 -8.91 -11.60 1.82
C ASP A 203 -9.76 -10.35 2.07
N GLU A 204 -9.45 -9.21 1.45
CA GLU A 204 -10.41 -8.10 1.36
C GLU A 204 -11.22 -8.27 0.07
N GLU A 205 -12.33 -9.00 0.17
CA GLU A 205 -13.51 -8.68 -0.63
C GLU A 205 -13.89 -7.22 -0.29
N SER A 206 -13.20 -6.26 -0.91
CA SER A 206 -13.75 -4.93 -1.14
C SER A 206 -14.92 -5.16 -2.10
N SER A 207 -16.05 -5.56 -1.52
CA SER A 207 -17.33 -5.47 -2.20
C SER A 207 -17.40 -4.04 -2.71
N PRO A 208 -17.67 -3.84 -4.01
CA PRO A 208 -17.77 -2.48 -4.56
C PRO A 208 -18.74 -1.69 -3.67
N PRO A 209 -18.43 -0.41 -3.38
CA PRO A 209 -19.26 0.38 -2.48
C PRO A 209 -20.71 0.33 -2.96
N SER A 210 -21.60 0.05 -2.03
CA SER A 210 -23.03 0.04 -2.28
C SER A 210 -23.50 1.43 -2.74
N LEU A 211 -24.65 1.48 -3.42
CA LEU A 211 -25.21 2.75 -3.86
C LEU A 211 -25.44 3.74 -2.69
N SER A 212 -25.81 3.26 -1.49
CA SER A 212 -25.97 4.12 -0.31
C SER A 212 -24.64 4.69 0.18
N GLU A 213 -23.55 3.93 0.13
CA GLU A 213 -22.21 4.43 0.47
C GLU A 213 -21.73 5.48 -0.54
N LEU A 214 -21.97 5.26 -1.83
CA LEU A 214 -21.67 6.25 -2.87
C LEU A 214 -22.49 7.54 -2.69
N PHE A 215 -23.78 7.43 -2.33
CA PHE A 215 -24.62 8.58 -2.03
C PHE A 215 -24.18 9.32 -0.76
N ALA A 216 -23.77 8.60 0.29
CA ALA A 216 -23.24 9.21 1.51
C ALA A 216 -21.97 10.04 1.25
N GLN A 217 -21.09 9.58 0.35
CA GLN A 217 -19.87 10.33 -0.03
C GLN A 217 -20.15 11.69 -0.66
N ILE A 218 -21.27 11.84 -1.37
CA ILE A 218 -21.73 13.13 -1.92
C ILE A 218 -22.63 13.91 -0.96
N GLY A 219 -22.78 13.43 0.28
CA GLY A 219 -23.57 14.06 1.34
C GLY A 219 -25.08 13.82 1.26
N MET A 220 -25.54 12.94 0.37
CA MET A 220 -26.94 12.53 0.35
C MET A 220 -27.22 11.59 1.53
N ARG A 221 -28.29 11.85 2.29
CA ARG A 221 -28.66 11.05 3.46
C ARG A 221 -30.15 11.23 3.84
N PRO A 222 -30.74 10.27 4.57
CA PRO A 222 -32.04 10.49 5.20
C PRO A 222 -31.94 11.59 6.25
N GLY A 223 -33.04 12.30 6.43
CA GLY A 223 -33.20 13.35 7.41
C GLY A 223 -34.67 13.67 7.62
N THR A 224 -34.92 14.78 8.31
CA THR A 224 -36.29 15.26 8.53
C THR A 224 -36.38 16.75 8.19
N ARG A 225 -37.56 17.15 7.71
CA ARG A 225 -37.92 18.55 7.47
C ARG A 225 -39.31 18.78 8.04
N GLU A 226 -39.43 19.74 8.97
CA GLU A 226 -40.69 20.04 9.68
C GLU A 226 -41.33 18.81 10.35
N GLY A 227 -40.52 17.83 10.75
CA GLY A 227 -40.98 16.58 11.36
C GLY A 227 -41.39 15.49 10.36
N GLU A 228 -41.38 15.78 9.06
CA GLU A 228 -41.63 14.81 7.98
C GLU A 228 -40.32 14.21 7.45
N PHE A 229 -40.40 13.00 6.89
CA PHE A 229 -39.26 12.36 6.24
C PHE A 229 -38.78 13.17 5.04
N ALA A 230 -37.46 13.34 4.91
CA ALA A 230 -36.85 13.94 3.74
C ALA A 230 -35.53 13.24 3.42
N MET A 231 -35.19 13.16 2.14
CA MET A 231 -33.80 12.97 1.75
C MET A 231 -33.14 14.34 1.61
N THR A 232 -31.95 14.51 2.18
CA THR A 232 -31.20 15.77 2.12
C THR A 232 -29.88 15.60 1.39
N MET A 233 -29.43 16.67 0.73
CA MET A 233 -28.11 16.75 0.10
C MET A 233 -27.57 18.20 0.19
N PRO A 234 -26.37 18.41 0.76
CA PRO A 234 -25.77 19.73 0.85
C PRO A 234 -25.20 20.18 -0.50
N VAL A 235 -25.22 21.49 -0.75
CA VAL A 235 -24.48 22.07 -1.86
C VAL A 235 -22.98 22.04 -1.54
N SER A 236 -22.20 21.35 -2.36
CA SER A 236 -20.74 21.22 -2.20
C SER A 236 -20.03 21.20 -3.58
N PRO A 237 -18.71 21.44 -3.64
CA PRO A 237 -17.96 21.36 -4.89
C PRO A 237 -18.11 20.03 -5.64
N ALA A 238 -18.43 18.93 -4.95
CA ALA A 238 -18.57 17.60 -5.54
C ALA A 238 -19.90 17.40 -6.30
N VAL A 239 -20.91 18.24 -6.06
CA VAL A 239 -22.29 18.03 -6.56
C VAL A 239 -22.86 19.19 -7.39
N VAL A 240 -22.09 20.27 -7.55
CA VAL A 240 -22.49 21.42 -8.36
C VAL A 240 -22.10 21.25 -9.83
N ASN A 241 -22.91 21.81 -10.72
CA ASN A 241 -22.59 21.90 -12.14
C ASN A 241 -21.68 23.12 -12.43
N THR A 242 -21.35 23.34 -13.72
CA THR A 242 -20.51 24.47 -14.17
C THR A 242 -21.07 25.86 -13.85
N SER A 243 -22.36 25.96 -13.50
CA SER A 243 -23.00 27.21 -13.06
C SER A 243 -22.94 27.44 -11.54
N GLY A 244 -22.34 26.50 -10.81
CA GLY A 244 -22.24 26.52 -9.34
C GLY A 244 -23.54 26.19 -8.61
N ALA A 245 -24.55 25.66 -9.32
CA ALA A 245 -25.79 25.17 -8.72
C ALA A 245 -25.79 23.65 -8.65
N LEU A 246 -26.52 23.07 -7.69
CA LEU A 246 -26.64 21.62 -7.55
C LEU A 246 -27.08 20.99 -8.87
N GLN A 247 -26.36 19.97 -9.33
CA GLN A 247 -26.56 19.38 -10.65
C GLN A 247 -27.98 18.81 -10.76
N GLY A 248 -28.71 19.19 -11.81
CA GLY A 248 -30.11 18.78 -12.00
C GLY A 248 -30.30 17.25 -12.00
N GLY A 249 -29.34 16.49 -12.54
CA GLY A 249 -29.35 15.03 -12.48
C GLY A 249 -29.31 14.49 -11.05
N LEU A 250 -28.55 15.11 -10.14
CA LEU A 250 -28.50 14.72 -8.73
C LEU A 250 -29.78 15.11 -7.99
N ILE A 251 -30.47 16.19 -8.39
CA ILE A 251 -31.82 16.50 -7.88
C ILE A 251 -32.81 15.40 -8.29
N ALA A 252 -32.73 14.92 -9.53
CA ALA A 252 -33.58 13.82 -9.99
C ALA A 252 -33.29 12.52 -9.22
N THR A 253 -32.01 12.21 -8.97
CA THR A 253 -31.61 11.08 -8.12
C THR A 253 -32.15 11.24 -6.69
N LEU A 254 -32.03 12.43 -6.10
CA LEU A 254 -32.53 12.72 -4.75
C LEU A 254 -34.05 12.50 -4.65
N VAL A 255 -34.80 12.93 -5.68
CA VAL A 255 -36.25 12.71 -5.80
C VAL A 255 -36.58 11.22 -5.88
N ASP A 256 -35.88 10.48 -6.74
CA ASP A 256 -36.13 9.04 -6.94
C ASP A 256 -35.87 8.25 -5.65
N VAL A 257 -34.74 8.52 -4.98
CA VAL A 257 -34.38 7.88 -3.71
C VAL A 257 -35.37 8.24 -2.59
N ALA A 258 -35.79 9.50 -2.49
CA ALA A 258 -36.77 9.92 -1.49
C ALA A 258 -38.12 9.24 -1.67
N ALA A 259 -38.64 9.23 -2.91
CA ALA A 259 -39.91 8.60 -3.22
C ALA A 259 -39.84 7.08 -3.07
N GLY A 260 -38.74 6.46 -3.50
CA GLY A 260 -38.51 5.02 -3.36
C GLY A 260 -38.52 4.58 -1.90
N GLN A 261 -37.74 5.23 -1.04
CA GLN A 261 -37.69 4.89 0.40
C GLN A 261 -39.04 5.12 1.08
N PHE A 262 -39.68 6.26 0.85
CA PHE A 262 -41.00 6.55 1.41
C PHE A 262 -42.07 5.56 0.92
N GLY A 263 -41.94 5.07 -0.31
CA GLY A 263 -42.87 4.12 -0.90
C GLY A 263 -42.78 2.71 -0.31
N LEU A 264 -41.62 2.30 0.23
CA LEU A 264 -41.42 0.94 0.74
C LEU A 264 -42.44 0.60 1.85
N ASP A 265 -42.81 1.59 2.67
CA ASP A 265 -43.79 1.44 3.74
C ASP A 265 -45.20 1.08 3.25
N TYR A 266 -45.47 1.24 1.95
CA TYR A 266 -46.78 0.99 1.33
C TYR A 266 -46.82 -0.30 0.50
N LEU A 267 -45.70 -1.04 0.42
CA LEU A 267 -45.64 -2.30 -0.32
C LEU A 267 -46.29 -3.46 0.46
N ALA A 268 -47.01 -4.31 -0.27
CA ALA A 268 -47.44 -5.60 0.27
C ALA A 268 -46.26 -6.59 0.29
N PRO A 269 -46.19 -7.52 1.26
CA PRO A 269 -45.17 -8.56 1.27
C PRO A 269 -45.14 -9.35 -0.04
N GLY A 270 -43.94 -9.57 -0.60
CA GLY A 270 -43.75 -10.25 -1.88
C GLY A 270 -43.98 -9.37 -3.11
N THR A 271 -44.08 -8.04 -2.92
CA THR A 271 -44.05 -7.06 -4.01
C THR A 271 -42.85 -6.14 -3.89
N THR A 272 -42.40 -5.63 -5.04
CA THR A 272 -41.37 -4.60 -5.18
C THR A 272 -41.86 -3.50 -6.12
N MET A 273 -41.11 -2.42 -6.23
CA MET A 273 -41.44 -1.30 -7.10
C MET A 273 -40.29 -0.93 -8.03
N THR A 274 -40.63 -0.45 -9.22
CA THR A 274 -39.67 0.08 -10.20
C THR A 274 -40.17 1.42 -10.71
N THR A 275 -39.27 2.39 -10.90
CA THR A 275 -39.62 3.70 -11.45
C THR A 275 -40.11 3.50 -12.88
N ALA A 276 -41.38 3.84 -13.13
CA ALA A 276 -42.00 3.79 -14.46
C ALA A 276 -41.78 5.11 -15.20
N ASP A 277 -41.97 6.23 -14.49
CA ASP A 277 -41.71 7.57 -14.99
C ASP A 277 -41.38 8.53 -13.83
N LEU A 278 -40.59 9.55 -14.15
CA LEU A 278 -40.17 10.60 -13.23
C LEU A 278 -40.10 11.92 -14.00
N PHE A 279 -40.83 12.93 -13.53
CA PHE A 279 -40.86 14.26 -14.12
C PHE A 279 -40.47 15.30 -13.09
N VAL A 280 -39.37 16.03 -13.33
CA VAL A 280 -38.91 17.12 -12.47
C VAL A 280 -39.15 18.47 -13.14
N ARG A 281 -39.71 19.42 -12.39
CA ARG A 281 -39.78 20.83 -12.76
C ARG A 281 -38.85 21.62 -11.85
N TYR A 282 -37.78 22.15 -12.44
CA TYR A 282 -36.84 23.03 -11.74
C TYR A 282 -37.42 24.45 -11.71
N LEU A 283 -37.68 24.98 -10.52
CA LEU A 283 -38.25 26.32 -10.35
C LEU A 283 -37.14 27.35 -10.13
N ARG A 284 -36.15 27.00 -9.31
CA ARG A 284 -35.04 27.88 -8.91
C ARG A 284 -33.72 27.10 -8.73
N PRO A 285 -32.56 27.71 -9.02
CA PRO A 285 -31.26 27.08 -8.80
C PRO A 285 -30.88 26.99 -7.32
N ILE A 286 -30.37 25.84 -6.89
CA ILE A 286 -29.91 25.59 -5.50
C ILE A 286 -28.40 25.87 -5.42
N ARG A 287 -27.99 27.01 -4.87
CA ARG A 287 -26.57 27.44 -4.82
C ARG A 287 -25.92 27.38 -3.45
N GLN A 288 -26.72 27.32 -2.38
CA GLN A 288 -26.23 27.34 -1.01
C GLN A 288 -27.12 26.46 -0.12
N GLY A 289 -26.63 26.12 1.05
CA GLY A 289 -27.36 25.32 2.03
C GLY A 289 -27.53 23.87 1.59
N SER A 290 -28.68 23.29 1.89
CA SER A 290 -29.04 21.90 1.53
C SER A 290 -30.37 21.87 0.80
N ALA A 291 -30.50 20.93 -0.13
CA ALA A 291 -31.78 20.55 -0.72
C ALA A 291 -32.46 19.50 0.17
N PHE A 292 -33.78 19.61 0.34
CA PHE A 292 -34.60 18.64 1.07
C PHE A 292 -35.71 18.13 0.16
N ALA A 293 -35.65 16.87 -0.25
CA ALA A 293 -36.69 16.21 -1.05
C ALA A 293 -37.70 15.56 -0.11
N VAL A 294 -38.91 16.11 -0.08
CA VAL A 294 -40.02 15.69 0.80
C VAL A 294 -41.07 14.98 -0.05
N PRO A 295 -41.22 13.65 0.08
CA PRO A 295 -42.20 12.88 -0.69
C PRO A 295 -43.58 12.90 -0.03
N ARG A 296 -44.63 12.89 -0.86
CA ARG A 296 -46.03 12.77 -0.46
C ARG A 296 -46.77 11.84 -1.40
N MET A 297 -47.52 10.90 -0.83
CA MET A 297 -48.37 9.98 -1.60
C MET A 297 -49.52 10.74 -2.26
N LEU A 298 -49.65 10.64 -3.60
CA LEU A 298 -50.82 11.12 -4.33
C LEU A 298 -51.83 9.99 -4.56
N ARG A 299 -51.33 8.79 -4.88
CA ARG A 299 -52.15 7.61 -5.12
C ARG A 299 -51.38 6.35 -4.76
N SER A 300 -51.89 5.56 -3.82
CA SER A 300 -51.38 4.23 -3.51
C SER A 300 -52.30 3.17 -4.12
N GLY A 301 -51.78 2.36 -5.04
CA GLY A 301 -52.54 1.34 -5.75
C GLY A 301 -51.77 0.04 -5.93
N ARG A 302 -52.49 -1.07 -6.12
CA ARG A 302 -51.90 -2.42 -6.24
C ARG A 302 -50.95 -2.63 -7.42
N ARG A 303 -51.04 -1.80 -8.46
CA ARG A 303 -50.23 -1.91 -9.69
C ARG A 303 -49.32 -0.71 -9.92
N ALA A 304 -49.59 0.40 -9.24
CA ALA A 304 -48.84 1.63 -9.39
C ALA A 304 -49.00 2.53 -8.15
N MET A 305 -47.94 3.22 -7.79
CA MET A 305 -47.93 4.26 -6.76
C MET A 305 -47.43 5.56 -7.37
N VAL A 306 -48.19 6.64 -7.16
CA VAL A 306 -47.86 7.97 -7.66
C VAL A 306 -47.58 8.88 -6.49
N MET A 307 -46.44 9.55 -6.51
CA MET A 307 -45.97 10.44 -5.45
C MET A 307 -45.59 11.79 -6.03
N GLN A 308 -45.83 12.84 -5.25
CA GLN A 308 -45.21 14.14 -5.46
C GLN A 308 -43.99 14.24 -4.55
N VAL A 309 -42.89 14.80 -5.06
CA VAL A 309 -41.72 15.11 -4.24
C VAL A 309 -41.39 16.58 -4.45
N ASP A 310 -41.49 17.34 -3.37
CA ASP A 310 -41.15 18.76 -3.38
C ASP A 310 -39.75 18.95 -2.81
N ILE A 311 -38.94 19.78 -3.48
CA ILE A 311 -37.56 20.07 -3.08
C ILE A 311 -37.51 21.47 -2.48
N TYR A 312 -37.15 21.54 -1.20
CA TYR A 312 -37.04 22.79 -0.44
C TYR A 312 -35.59 23.18 -0.17
N GLY A 313 -35.35 24.48 -0.03
CA GLY A 313 -34.09 25.06 0.47
C GLY A 313 -34.09 25.32 1.97
N GLY A 314 -33.07 26.03 2.46
CA GLY A 314 -32.93 26.43 3.87
C GLY A 314 -33.97 27.45 4.35
N ASP A 315 -34.53 28.27 3.46
CA ASP A 315 -35.46 29.37 3.78
C ASP A 315 -36.94 29.01 3.48
N ASP A 316 -37.29 27.72 3.56
CA ASP A 316 -38.62 27.17 3.22
C ASP A 316 -39.11 27.44 1.79
N GLU A 317 -38.20 27.88 0.93
CA GLU A 317 -38.49 28.14 -0.47
C GLU A 317 -38.61 26.84 -1.27
N LEU A 318 -39.69 26.69 -2.05
CA LEU A 318 -39.83 25.62 -3.03
C LEU A 318 -38.91 25.87 -4.22
N LEU A 319 -37.95 24.96 -4.44
CA LEU A 319 -36.88 25.08 -5.45
C LEU A 319 -37.11 24.18 -6.66
N ALA A 320 -37.71 23.01 -6.46
CA ALA A 320 -38.19 22.14 -7.52
C ALA A 320 -39.41 21.35 -7.04
N THR A 321 -40.17 20.81 -7.99
CA THR A 321 -41.25 19.86 -7.70
C THR A 321 -41.20 18.74 -8.72
N ALA A 322 -41.49 17.52 -8.27
CA ALA A 322 -41.44 16.34 -9.11
C ALA A 322 -42.64 15.42 -8.89
N THR A 323 -42.95 14.63 -9.91
CA THR A 323 -43.88 13.52 -9.81
C THR A 323 -43.15 12.25 -10.19
N VAL A 324 -43.26 11.22 -9.36
CA VAL A 324 -42.68 9.90 -9.58
C VAL A 324 -43.80 8.88 -9.59
N ASN A 325 -43.80 8.03 -10.60
CA ASN A 325 -44.72 6.90 -10.72
C ASN A 325 -43.91 5.61 -10.64
N PHE A 326 -44.24 4.78 -9.67
CA PHE A 326 -43.65 3.46 -9.51
C PHE A 326 -44.63 2.40 -9.96
N ALA A 327 -44.21 1.50 -10.85
CA ALA A 327 -44.95 0.27 -11.13
C ALA A 327 -44.71 -0.74 -10.00
N VAL A 328 -45.79 -1.31 -9.46
CA VAL A 328 -45.71 -2.35 -8.43
C VAL A 328 -45.77 -3.72 -9.11
N ILE A 329 -44.76 -4.54 -8.85
CA ILE A 329 -44.58 -5.86 -9.46
C ILE A 329 -44.32 -6.92 -8.39
N ASN A 330 -44.54 -8.19 -8.73
CA ASN A 330 -44.19 -9.29 -7.84
C ASN A 330 -42.66 -9.40 -7.74
N GLY A 331 -42.14 -9.55 -6.52
CA GLY A 331 -40.70 -9.63 -6.27
C GLY A 331 -40.37 -9.57 -4.78
N LYS A 332 -39.12 -9.87 -4.42
CA LYS A 332 -38.67 -9.73 -3.03
C LYS A 332 -38.89 -8.28 -2.58
N THR A 333 -39.63 -8.08 -1.49
CA THR A 333 -39.84 -6.75 -0.91
C THR A 333 -38.48 -6.19 -0.47
N PRO A 334 -38.07 -5.02 -0.99
CA PRO A 334 -36.79 -4.42 -0.63
C PRO A 334 -36.77 -4.00 0.84
N GLU A 335 -35.60 -4.10 1.46
CA GLU A 335 -35.34 -3.52 2.77
C GLU A 335 -34.75 -2.12 2.59
N LEU A 336 -34.94 -1.24 3.59
CA LEU A 336 -34.31 0.06 3.58
C LEU A 336 -32.78 -0.10 3.58
N PRO A 337 -32.05 0.64 2.74
CA PRO A 337 -30.60 0.57 2.73
C PRO A 337 -30.03 1.05 4.06
N ASN A 338 -28.97 0.38 4.53
CA ASN A 338 -28.21 0.87 5.66
C ASN A 338 -27.44 2.12 5.23
N TRP A 339 -27.75 3.27 5.83
CA TRP A 339 -27.06 4.53 5.56
C TRP A 339 -25.90 4.69 6.55
N PRO A 340 -24.66 4.89 6.08
CA PRO A 340 -23.52 5.09 6.96
C PRO A 340 -23.76 6.29 7.90
N GLY A 341 -23.75 6.05 9.21
CA GLY A 341 -23.87 7.10 10.23
C GLY A 341 -25.25 7.74 10.37
N ALA A 342 -26.31 7.07 9.89
CA ALA A 342 -27.71 7.46 10.10
C ALA A 342 -28.23 7.13 11.51
#